data_AF-A0A2E4D888-F1
#
_entry.id   AF-A0A2E4D888-F1
#
_cell.length_a   1.000
_cell.length_b   1.000
_cell.length_c   1.000
_cell.angle_alpha   90.00
_cell.angle_beta   90.00
_cell.angle_gamma   90.00
#
_symmetry.space_group_name_H-M   'P 1'
#
loop_
_entity.id
_entity.type
_entity.pdbx_description
1 polymer ?
#
loop_
_entity_poly.entity_id
_entity_poly.type
_entity_poly.pdbx_seq_one_letter_code
_entity_poly.pdbx_strand_id
1 'polypeptide(L)'
;MTPITILTYRHFNNDSSITPYPYIFKPKTYASIETDASVLIMGDAFAARLASFKSGLATKISGDIKKTLTIESLAKPGEGLHRTLEKLKNLKRLPLIIILMSNIDNHKELVFRPSESSDIYENLKIYENPLIQSILMIFPSLAKYFYHHVNYVELDNTIKINKSISTGDEILYQQHMQMYFKLYSATLNEFFTYATKRNSIVIPITSPIHHKLKPKKSCYGSLAPDTQNNFQQAIKLINERDFKSAFNIAKDLVLINSSHAATHFLNGLINERLNNYRAAYRSFLNAKAYDCANDGVHPIFNEILKDKTSLFGLEYIDYDRFIYDQSLKNNVFLDETYPQDLFFQRLNDMLANKIKNLLKL
;
A
#
# COMPACT_ATOMS: atom_id res chain seq x y z
N MET A 1 6.48 28.43 -29.69
CA MET A 1 5.26 28.83 -28.96
C MET A 1 5.66 29.99 -28.05
N THR A 2 5.00 31.15 -28.09
CA THR A 2 5.41 32.29 -27.24
C THR A 2 4.98 32.05 -25.79
N PRO A 3 5.66 32.66 -24.79
CA PRO A 3 5.33 32.48 -23.37
C PRO A 3 3.86 32.80 -23.04
N ILE A 4 3.30 33.81 -23.71
CA ILE A 4 1.89 34.19 -23.57
C ILE A 4 0.98 33.05 -24.03
N THR A 5 1.25 32.43 -25.18
CA THR A 5 0.44 31.30 -25.68
C THR A 5 0.47 30.11 -24.72
N ILE A 6 1.61 29.83 -24.08
CA ILE A 6 1.74 28.75 -23.08
C ILE A 6 0.92 29.05 -21.84
N LEU A 7 0.99 30.28 -21.31
CA LEU A 7 0.24 30.69 -20.12
C LEU A 7 -1.27 30.69 -20.38
N THR A 8 -1.71 31.17 -21.54
CA THR A 8 -3.13 31.17 -21.93
C THR A 8 -3.64 29.74 -22.07
N TYR A 9 -2.90 28.86 -22.75
CA TYR A 9 -3.25 27.44 -22.88
C TYR A 9 -3.41 26.77 -21.50
N ARG A 10 -2.43 26.98 -20.61
CA ARG A 10 -2.46 26.44 -19.24
C ARG A 10 -3.65 26.95 -18.44
N HIS A 11 -3.99 28.24 -18.55
CA HIS A 11 -5.12 28.83 -17.83
C HIS A 11 -6.47 28.20 -18.19
N PHE A 12 -6.68 27.89 -19.47
CA PHE A 12 -7.96 27.35 -19.95
C PHE A 12 -8.08 25.83 -19.78
N ASN A 13 -6.98 25.09 -19.87
CA ASN A 13 -7.02 23.63 -19.85
C ASN A 13 -6.77 23.02 -18.47
N ASN A 14 -6.18 23.75 -17.53
CA ASN A 14 -5.95 23.23 -16.18
C ASN A 14 -7.04 23.63 -15.21
N ASP A 15 -7.37 22.70 -14.31
CA ASP A 15 -8.26 22.96 -13.18
C ASP A 15 -7.51 23.58 -12.00
N SER A 16 -8.27 24.28 -11.15
CA SER A 16 -7.74 24.82 -9.90
C SER A 16 -7.78 23.71 -8.84
N SER A 17 -6.62 23.29 -8.36
CA SER A 17 -6.52 22.27 -7.30
C SER A 17 -5.26 22.47 -6.47
N ILE A 18 -5.36 22.19 -5.18
CA ILE A 18 -4.18 22.18 -4.31
C ILE A 18 -3.31 20.96 -4.63
N THR A 19 -3.93 19.79 -4.76
CA THR A 19 -3.28 18.49 -5.00
C THR A 19 -3.43 18.08 -6.47
N PRO A 20 -2.36 17.70 -7.18
CA PRO A 20 -2.42 17.37 -8.60
C PRO A 20 -2.74 15.90 -8.84
N TYR A 21 -3.75 15.35 -8.18
CA TYR A 21 -4.13 13.96 -8.42
C TYR A 21 -4.76 13.81 -9.81
N PRO A 22 -4.49 12.70 -10.53
CA PRO A 22 -5.02 12.46 -11.87
C PRO A 22 -6.48 12.00 -11.89
N TYR A 23 -7.21 12.19 -10.79
CA TYR A 23 -8.60 11.78 -10.64
C TYR A 23 -9.42 12.82 -9.87
N ILE A 24 -10.72 12.81 -10.10
CA ILE A 24 -11.70 13.63 -9.37
C ILE A 24 -12.90 12.77 -8.99
N PHE A 25 -13.48 13.03 -7.82
CA PHE A 25 -14.74 12.40 -7.43
C PHE A 25 -15.92 13.21 -7.95
N LYS A 26 -16.94 12.52 -8.49
CA LYS A 26 -18.19 13.19 -8.88
C LYS A 26 -18.83 13.85 -7.66
N PRO A 27 -19.48 15.01 -7.83
CA PRO A 27 -20.22 15.66 -6.75
C PRO A 27 -21.17 14.66 -6.07
N LYS A 28 -21.22 14.70 -4.73
CA LYS A 28 -22.07 13.83 -3.89
C LYS A 28 -21.72 12.34 -3.85
N THR A 29 -20.57 11.92 -4.37
CA THR A 29 -20.15 10.50 -4.31
C THR A 29 -20.15 9.95 -2.87
N TYR A 30 -19.79 10.79 -1.89
CA TYR A 30 -19.85 10.48 -0.46
C TYR A 30 -20.48 11.64 0.33
N ALA A 31 -21.67 12.11 -0.08
CA ALA A 31 -22.31 13.24 0.59
C ALA A 31 -22.52 12.96 2.10
N SER A 32 -21.76 13.69 2.93
CA SER A 32 -21.90 13.80 4.40
C SER A 32 -22.08 12.47 5.13
N ILE A 33 -21.00 11.69 5.24
CA ILE A 33 -21.00 10.45 6.01
C ILE A 33 -21.14 10.78 7.50
N GLU A 34 -22.16 10.21 8.13
CA GLU A 34 -22.38 10.30 9.58
C GLU A 34 -21.82 9.06 10.28
N THR A 35 -21.01 9.28 11.31
CA THR A 35 -20.49 8.24 12.20
C THR A 35 -20.29 8.84 13.58
N ASP A 36 -20.79 8.13 14.61
CA ASP A 36 -20.58 8.48 16.02
C ASP A 36 -19.50 7.57 16.66
N ALA A 37 -18.70 6.92 15.82
CA ALA A 37 -17.68 5.99 16.26
C ALA A 37 -16.53 6.69 16.98
N SER A 38 -16.12 6.13 18.11
CA SER A 38 -14.89 6.54 18.80
C SER A 38 -13.65 5.98 18.07
N VAL A 39 -13.77 4.77 17.52
CA VAL A 39 -12.76 4.10 16.72
C VAL A 39 -13.34 3.76 15.36
N LEU A 40 -12.65 4.15 14.29
CA LEU A 40 -13.07 3.86 12.92
C LEU A 40 -12.05 3.00 12.19
N ILE A 41 -12.50 1.88 11.63
CA ILE A 41 -11.69 1.03 10.76
C ILE A 41 -11.88 1.48 9.31
N MET A 42 -10.79 1.76 8.61
CA MET A 42 -10.79 2.26 7.24
C MET A 42 -9.77 1.53 6.37
N GLY A 43 -10.08 1.40 5.09
CA GLY A 43 -9.20 0.83 4.09
C GLY A 43 -9.84 -0.30 3.30
N ASP A 44 -9.03 -1.22 2.82
CA ASP A 44 -9.41 -2.14 1.74
C ASP A 44 -10.01 -3.48 2.22
N ALA A 45 -9.90 -4.53 1.40
CA ALA A 45 -10.37 -5.86 1.75
C ALA A 45 -9.84 -6.39 3.08
N PHE A 46 -8.60 -6.08 3.48
CA PHE A 46 -8.09 -6.52 4.77
C PHE A 46 -8.65 -5.73 5.94
N ALA A 47 -8.87 -4.42 5.79
CA ALA A 47 -9.59 -3.64 6.79
C ALA A 47 -11.04 -4.14 6.94
N ALA A 48 -11.70 -4.50 5.83
CA ALA A 48 -13.03 -5.09 5.86
C ALA A 48 -13.04 -6.44 6.59
N ARG A 49 -12.01 -7.28 6.38
CA ARG A 49 -11.85 -8.54 7.14
C ARG A 49 -11.62 -8.28 8.62
N LEU A 50 -10.71 -7.36 8.99
CA LEU A 50 -10.48 -6.96 10.37
C LEU A 50 -11.76 -6.46 11.05
N ALA A 51 -12.59 -5.69 10.33
CA ALA A 51 -13.84 -5.17 10.84
C ALA A 51 -14.85 -6.26 11.24
N SER A 52 -14.75 -7.47 10.67
CA SER A 52 -15.58 -8.61 11.11
C SER A 52 -15.29 -9.06 12.56
N PHE A 53 -14.12 -8.67 13.10
CA PHE A 53 -13.72 -8.94 14.48
C PHE A 53 -13.91 -7.75 15.43
N LYS A 54 -14.57 -6.66 15.00
CA LYS A 54 -14.67 -5.41 15.77
C LYS A 54 -15.39 -5.57 17.12
N SER A 55 -16.33 -6.50 17.26
CA SER A 55 -17.01 -6.79 18.52
C SER A 55 -16.03 -7.31 19.58
N GLY A 56 -15.16 -8.25 19.18
CA GLY A 56 -14.10 -8.76 20.04
C GLY A 56 -13.11 -7.67 20.45
N LEU A 57 -12.77 -6.76 19.54
CA LEU A 57 -11.95 -5.59 19.86
C LEU A 57 -12.63 -4.66 20.87
N ALA A 58 -13.92 -4.35 20.66
CA ALA A 58 -14.69 -3.51 21.56
C ALA A 58 -14.77 -4.09 22.98
N THR A 59 -15.02 -5.40 23.11
CA THR A 59 -15.02 -6.10 24.40
C THR A 59 -13.65 -6.04 25.07
N LYS A 60 -12.57 -6.31 24.32
CA LYS A 60 -11.20 -6.29 24.87
C LYS A 60 -10.80 -4.91 25.38
N ILE A 61 -11.20 -3.84 24.70
CA ILE A 61 -10.90 -2.46 25.14
C ILE A 61 -11.80 -2.04 26.30
N SER A 62 -13.10 -2.37 26.24
CA SER A 62 -14.09 -1.86 27.20
C SER A 62 -14.12 -2.61 28.54
N GLY A 63 -13.42 -3.75 28.66
CA GLY A 63 -13.35 -4.51 29.92
C GLY A 63 -12.91 -3.69 31.13
N ASP A 64 -12.14 -2.61 30.89
CA ASP A 64 -11.58 -1.75 31.94
C ASP A 64 -12.26 -0.37 32.04
N ILE A 65 -13.34 -0.12 31.28
CA ILE A 65 -14.00 1.22 31.20
C ILE A 65 -15.50 1.13 31.47
N LYS A 66 -16.04 2.13 32.18
CA LYS A 66 -17.50 2.29 32.40
C LYS A 66 -18.33 2.52 31.13
N LYS A 67 -17.72 3.02 30.05
CA LYS A 67 -18.41 3.33 28.78
C LYS A 67 -17.78 2.55 27.64
N THR A 68 -18.59 1.74 26.97
CA THR A 68 -18.17 0.97 25.78
C THR A 68 -17.78 1.92 24.66
N LEU A 69 -16.58 1.72 24.09
CA LEU A 69 -16.15 2.45 22.91
C LEU A 69 -16.90 1.94 21.68
N THR A 70 -17.49 2.86 20.90
CA THR A 70 -18.15 2.55 19.64
C THR A 70 -17.10 2.32 18.55
N ILE A 71 -17.14 1.16 17.91
CA ILE A 71 -16.26 0.80 16.78
C ILE A 71 -17.09 0.59 15.52
N GLU A 72 -16.82 1.40 14.50
CA GLU A 72 -17.45 1.27 13.18
C GLU A 72 -16.41 1.01 12.09
N SER A 73 -16.87 0.67 10.90
CA SER A 73 -16.01 0.44 9.74
C SER A 73 -16.59 1.11 8.52
N LEU A 74 -15.73 1.82 7.79
CA LEU A 74 -15.99 2.29 6.44
C LEU A 74 -15.16 1.53 5.40
N ALA A 75 -14.46 0.47 5.81
CA ALA A 75 -13.61 -0.31 4.93
C ALA A 75 -14.43 -1.05 3.86
N LYS A 76 -13.91 -1.09 2.63
CA LYS A 76 -14.59 -1.75 1.51
C LYS A 76 -13.60 -2.52 0.62
N PRO A 77 -13.87 -3.79 0.28
CA PRO A 77 -13.05 -4.52 -0.69
C PRO A 77 -12.96 -3.81 -2.04
N GLY A 78 -11.77 -3.84 -2.63
CA GLY A 78 -11.46 -3.24 -3.93
C GLY A 78 -11.13 -1.74 -3.87
N GLU A 79 -11.19 -1.10 -2.70
CA GLU A 79 -10.93 0.33 -2.60
C GLU A 79 -9.44 0.64 -2.41
N GLY A 80 -8.94 1.60 -3.19
CA GLY A 80 -7.63 2.18 -2.94
C GLY A 80 -7.68 3.25 -1.86
N LEU A 81 -6.50 3.65 -1.41
CA LEU A 81 -6.35 4.71 -0.40
C LEU A 81 -6.99 6.04 -0.81
N HIS A 82 -7.06 6.34 -2.11
CA HIS A 82 -7.72 7.55 -2.63
C HIS A 82 -9.19 7.64 -2.23
N ARG A 83 -9.93 6.52 -2.28
CA ARG A 83 -11.33 6.45 -1.81
C ARG A 83 -11.42 6.54 -0.31
N THR A 84 -10.49 5.90 0.39
CA THR A 84 -10.40 5.94 1.85
C THR A 84 -10.20 7.37 2.35
N LEU A 85 -9.30 8.14 1.71
CA LEU A 85 -9.09 9.55 1.98
C LEU A 85 -10.33 10.39 1.66
N GLU A 86 -10.99 10.15 0.53
CA GLU A 86 -12.20 10.90 0.18
C GLU A 86 -13.32 10.68 1.20
N LYS A 87 -13.54 9.44 1.63
CA LYS A 87 -14.49 9.14 2.72
C LYS A 87 -14.12 9.89 4.01
N LEU A 88 -12.84 9.87 4.40
CA LEU A 88 -12.35 10.58 5.58
C LEU A 88 -12.67 12.08 5.52
N LYS A 89 -12.42 12.71 4.36
CA LYS A 89 -12.67 14.14 4.13
C LYS A 89 -14.15 14.52 4.18
N ASN A 90 -15.04 13.57 3.88
CA ASN A 90 -16.49 13.76 3.86
C ASN A 90 -17.21 13.32 5.15
N LEU A 91 -16.46 12.90 6.19
CA LEU A 91 -17.03 12.67 7.51
C LEU A 91 -17.46 14.00 8.14
N LYS A 92 -18.67 14.03 8.73
CA LYS A 92 -19.11 15.22 9.50
C LYS A 92 -18.20 15.51 10.68
N ARG A 93 -17.67 14.47 11.31
CA ARG A 93 -16.74 14.54 12.45
C ARG A 93 -15.74 13.40 12.33
N LEU A 94 -14.47 13.68 12.62
CA LEU A 94 -13.47 12.63 12.70
C LEU A 94 -13.55 11.87 14.03
N PRO A 95 -13.33 10.54 14.01
CA PRO A 95 -13.24 9.72 15.21
C PRO A 95 -11.96 10.05 15.99
N LEU A 96 -11.90 9.64 17.25
CA LEU A 96 -10.69 9.80 18.08
C LEU A 96 -9.54 8.94 17.54
N ILE A 97 -9.85 7.70 17.14
CA ILE A 97 -8.87 6.74 16.64
C ILE A 97 -9.30 6.25 15.25
N ILE A 98 -8.35 6.23 14.32
CA ILE A 98 -8.52 5.67 12.98
C ILE A 98 -7.57 4.49 12.84
N ILE A 99 -8.09 3.30 12.60
CA ILE A 99 -7.32 2.11 12.23
C ILE A 99 -7.27 2.05 10.71
N LEU A 100 -6.08 2.19 10.13
CA LEU A 100 -5.87 2.22 8.68
C LEU A 100 -5.19 0.94 8.20
N MET A 101 -5.81 0.22 7.26
CA MET A 101 -5.21 -0.93 6.58
C MET A 101 -5.64 -0.93 5.11
N SER A 102 -4.77 -0.46 4.22
CA SER A 102 -5.15 -0.12 2.83
C SER A 102 -4.01 -0.40 1.84
N ASN A 103 -3.43 -1.61 1.85
CA ASN A 103 -2.23 -1.92 1.07
C ASN A 103 -2.41 -3.02 0.00
N ILE A 104 -3.54 -3.73 -0.04
CA ILE A 104 -3.79 -4.80 -1.03
C ILE A 104 -4.48 -4.27 -2.30
N ASP A 105 -5.44 -3.37 -2.19
CA ASP A 105 -6.33 -3.03 -3.32
C ASP A 105 -5.95 -1.73 -4.07
N ASN A 106 -4.84 -1.07 -3.72
CA ASN A 106 -4.49 0.26 -4.26
C ASN A 106 -4.32 0.34 -5.77
N HIS A 107 -4.00 -0.77 -6.43
CA HIS A 107 -3.73 -0.82 -7.87
C HIS A 107 -4.92 -1.43 -8.66
N LYS A 108 -6.03 -1.77 -7.98
CA LYS A 108 -7.19 -2.42 -8.60
C LYS A 108 -8.05 -1.47 -9.42
N GLU A 109 -8.12 -0.20 -9.07
CA GLU A 109 -8.91 0.80 -9.79
C GLU A 109 -8.02 1.68 -10.66
N LEU A 110 -8.41 1.91 -11.92
CA LEU A 110 -7.70 2.83 -12.78
C LEU A 110 -8.00 4.27 -12.34
N VAL A 111 -6.99 4.96 -11.83
CA VAL A 111 -7.13 6.35 -11.34
C VAL A 111 -6.31 7.36 -12.15
N PHE A 112 -5.64 6.91 -13.21
CA PHE A 112 -4.85 7.77 -14.09
C PHE A 112 -4.78 7.20 -15.50
N ARG A 113 -4.41 8.02 -16.48
CA ARG A 113 -4.13 7.58 -17.86
C ARG A 113 -2.64 7.25 -18.01
N PRO A 114 -2.26 6.04 -18.47
CA PRO A 114 -0.85 5.65 -18.55
C PRO A 114 0.00 6.57 -19.43
N SER A 115 -0.58 7.08 -20.52
CA SER A 115 0.07 8.02 -21.44
C SER A 115 0.50 9.33 -20.78
N GLU A 116 -0.07 9.69 -19.63
CA GLU A 116 0.17 10.95 -18.91
C GLU A 116 1.05 10.75 -17.68
N SER A 117 1.62 9.55 -17.48
CA SER A 117 2.39 9.21 -16.29
C SER A 117 3.55 10.18 -16.02
N SER A 118 4.22 10.66 -17.07
CA SER A 118 5.32 11.62 -16.93
C SER A 118 4.85 12.96 -16.36
N ASP A 119 3.75 13.51 -16.89
CA ASP A 119 3.21 14.79 -16.44
C ASP A 119 2.67 14.71 -15.01
N ILE A 120 2.00 13.60 -14.67
CA ILE A 120 1.52 13.32 -13.31
C ILE A 120 2.70 13.27 -12.34
N TYR A 121 3.79 12.59 -12.72
CA TYR A 121 4.97 12.48 -11.87
C TYR A 121 5.63 13.84 -11.60
N GLU A 122 5.80 14.66 -12.64
CA GLU A 122 6.33 16.02 -12.48
C GLU A 122 5.41 16.90 -11.64
N ASN A 123 4.09 16.79 -11.80
CA ASN A 123 3.15 17.52 -10.96
C ASN A 123 3.25 17.14 -9.48
N LEU A 124 3.42 15.85 -9.16
CA LEU A 124 3.63 15.40 -7.79
C LEU A 124 4.93 15.96 -7.19
N LYS A 125 6.03 16.03 -7.97
CA LYS A 125 7.27 16.69 -7.52
C LYS A 125 7.08 18.18 -7.25
N ILE A 126 6.34 18.88 -8.12
CA ILE A 126 6.02 20.29 -7.95
C ILE A 126 5.22 20.48 -6.64
N TYR A 127 4.25 19.60 -6.38
CA TYR A 127 3.44 19.63 -5.16
C TYR A 127 4.25 19.34 -3.89
N GLU A 128 5.29 18.51 -3.96
CA GLU A 128 6.20 18.24 -2.84
C GLU A 128 7.06 19.45 -2.44
N ASN A 129 7.13 20.51 -3.27
CA ASN A 129 7.81 21.75 -2.90
C ASN A 129 6.98 22.55 -1.86
N PRO A 130 7.49 22.78 -0.63
CA PRO A 130 6.72 23.43 0.44
C PRO A 130 6.27 24.86 0.12
N LEU A 131 7.05 25.61 -0.66
CA LEU A 131 6.70 26.98 -1.07
C LEU A 131 5.53 26.97 -2.04
N ILE A 132 5.58 26.11 -3.06
CA ILE A 132 4.49 25.97 -4.03
C ILE A 132 3.25 25.45 -3.32
N GLN A 133 3.39 24.43 -2.47
CA GLN A 133 2.28 23.89 -1.69
C GLN A 133 1.58 24.98 -0.86
N SER A 134 2.36 25.82 -0.17
CA SER A 134 1.84 26.92 0.64
C SER A 134 1.12 27.97 -0.20
N ILE A 135 1.69 28.36 -1.34
CA ILE A 135 1.06 29.30 -2.28
C ILE A 135 -0.27 28.72 -2.79
N LEU A 136 -0.31 27.45 -3.17
CA LEU A 136 -1.50 26.79 -3.68
C LEU A 136 -2.58 26.62 -2.61
N MET A 137 -2.21 26.46 -1.34
CA MET A 137 -3.18 26.46 -0.23
C MET A 137 -3.88 27.82 -0.08
N ILE A 138 -3.19 28.93 -0.36
CA ILE A 138 -3.76 30.29 -0.25
C ILE A 138 -4.48 30.67 -1.55
N PHE A 139 -3.90 30.34 -2.71
CA PHE A 139 -4.40 30.69 -4.04
C PHE A 139 -4.46 29.46 -4.97
N PRO A 140 -5.47 28.58 -4.82
CA PRO A 140 -5.58 27.35 -5.63
C PRO A 140 -5.66 27.60 -7.14
N SER A 141 -6.11 28.78 -7.57
CA SER A 141 -6.17 29.15 -8.99
C SER A 141 -4.81 29.21 -9.67
N LEU A 142 -3.73 29.40 -8.89
CA LEU A 142 -2.36 29.41 -9.43
C LEU A 142 -1.90 28.02 -9.88
N ALA A 143 -2.56 26.94 -9.44
CA ALA A 143 -2.26 25.57 -9.85
C ALA A 143 -2.27 25.42 -11.37
N LYS A 144 -3.13 26.20 -12.04
CA LYS A 144 -3.23 26.23 -13.51
C LYS A 144 -1.90 26.54 -14.18
N TYR A 145 -1.04 27.34 -13.55
CA TYR A 145 0.24 27.75 -14.12
C TYR A 145 1.40 26.85 -13.69
N PHE A 146 1.32 26.27 -12.50
CA PHE A 146 2.35 25.38 -11.96
C PHE A 146 2.28 23.97 -12.57
N TYR A 147 1.09 23.38 -12.65
CA TYR A 147 0.95 21.99 -13.07
C TYR A 147 0.87 21.84 -14.59
N HIS A 148 1.38 20.70 -15.07
CA HIS A 148 1.13 20.18 -16.40
C HIS A 148 -0.31 19.70 -16.52
N HIS A 149 -0.87 19.83 -17.72
CA HIS A 149 -2.23 19.39 -18.00
C HIS A 149 -2.31 17.86 -17.94
N VAL A 150 -3.34 17.35 -17.28
CA VAL A 150 -3.66 15.92 -17.21
C VAL A 150 -5.17 15.75 -17.37
N ASN A 151 -5.58 14.66 -18.02
CA ASN A 151 -6.99 14.37 -18.16
C ASN A 151 -7.47 13.54 -16.97
N TYR A 152 -8.29 14.16 -16.12
CA TYR A 152 -8.78 13.51 -14.91
C TYR A 152 -9.62 12.27 -15.21
N VAL A 153 -9.41 11.24 -14.39
CA VAL A 153 -10.32 10.10 -14.29
C VAL A 153 -11.45 10.46 -13.33
N GLU A 154 -12.68 10.47 -13.82
CA GLU A 154 -13.87 10.68 -12.98
C GLU A 154 -14.25 9.40 -12.21
N LEU A 155 -14.27 9.52 -10.89
CA LEU A 155 -14.64 8.46 -9.97
C LEU A 155 -16.04 8.70 -9.41
N ASP A 156 -16.89 7.68 -9.53
CA ASP A 156 -18.22 7.63 -8.91
C ASP A 156 -18.20 6.69 -7.69
N ASN A 157 -19.37 6.34 -7.15
CA ASN A 157 -19.49 5.45 -5.98
C ASN A 157 -19.20 3.97 -6.31
N THR A 158 -19.07 3.62 -7.59
CA THR A 158 -18.72 2.28 -8.07
C THR A 158 -17.21 2.17 -8.30
N ILE A 159 -16.64 1.03 -7.90
CA ILE A 159 -15.22 0.75 -8.10
C ILE A 159 -15.08 0.06 -9.46
N LYS A 160 -14.37 0.70 -10.39
CA LYS A 160 -14.13 0.14 -11.72
C LYS A 160 -12.80 -0.60 -11.73
N ILE A 161 -12.87 -1.93 -11.67
CA ILE A 161 -11.67 -2.77 -11.67
C ILE A 161 -10.94 -2.62 -13.01
N ASN A 162 -9.66 -2.29 -12.92
CA ASN A 162 -8.77 -2.16 -14.03
C ASN A 162 -8.40 -3.54 -14.59
N LYS A 163 -9.03 -3.92 -15.70
CA LYS A 163 -8.72 -5.15 -16.43
C LYS A 163 -7.52 -5.03 -17.36
N SER A 164 -6.96 -3.83 -17.58
CA SER A 164 -5.86 -3.65 -18.53
C SER A 164 -4.48 -3.96 -17.94
N ILE A 165 -4.33 -3.97 -16.61
CA ILE A 165 -3.06 -4.36 -15.95
C ILE A 165 -2.76 -5.86 -16.15
N SER A 166 -3.77 -6.68 -16.48
CA SER A 166 -3.60 -8.13 -16.71
C SER A 166 -3.17 -8.49 -18.14
N THR A 167 -2.86 -7.53 -19.03
CA THR A 167 -2.62 -7.80 -20.46
C THR A 167 -1.23 -8.38 -20.79
N GLY A 168 -0.42 -8.73 -19.80
CA GLY A 168 0.84 -9.46 -20.01
C GLY A 168 2.02 -8.62 -20.49
N ASP A 169 1.83 -7.32 -20.76
CA ASP A 169 2.92 -6.36 -21.00
C ASP A 169 3.56 -5.96 -19.66
N GLU A 170 4.74 -6.51 -19.41
CA GLU A 170 5.48 -6.35 -18.16
C GLU A 170 6.10 -4.96 -17.99
N ILE A 171 6.41 -4.25 -19.09
CA ILE A 171 6.95 -2.90 -19.04
C ILE A 171 5.83 -1.94 -18.62
N LEU A 172 4.65 -2.10 -19.24
CA LEU A 172 3.47 -1.31 -18.88
C LEU A 172 3.06 -1.58 -17.42
N TYR A 173 3.08 -2.84 -16.98
CA TYR A 173 2.82 -3.20 -15.58
C TYR A 173 3.75 -2.44 -14.61
N GLN A 174 5.06 -2.45 -14.87
CA GLN A 174 6.04 -1.77 -14.01
C GLN A 174 5.80 -0.26 -13.97
N GLN A 175 5.55 0.37 -15.11
CA GLN A 175 5.22 1.81 -15.19
C GLN A 175 3.96 2.13 -14.40
N HIS A 176 2.93 1.29 -14.50
CA HIS A 176 1.70 1.47 -13.73
C HIS A 176 1.95 1.36 -12.22
N MET A 177 2.65 0.31 -11.79
CA MET A 177 2.94 0.11 -10.37
C MET A 177 3.78 1.24 -9.79
N GLN A 178 4.79 1.73 -10.53
CA GLN A 178 5.57 2.90 -10.14
C GLN A 178 4.66 4.13 -9.87
N MET A 179 3.69 4.38 -10.75
CA MET A 179 2.75 5.48 -10.57
C MET A 179 1.83 5.24 -9.37
N TYR A 180 1.29 4.04 -9.18
CA TYR A 180 0.49 3.72 -8.00
C TYR A 180 1.27 3.90 -6.70
N PHE A 181 2.56 3.56 -6.65
CA PHE A 181 3.40 3.82 -5.47
C PHE A 181 3.53 5.31 -5.17
N LYS A 182 3.72 6.14 -6.20
CA LYS A 182 3.82 7.60 -6.06
C LYS A 182 2.50 8.21 -5.59
N LEU A 183 1.39 7.81 -6.21
CA LEU A 183 0.05 8.24 -5.79
C LEU A 183 -0.26 7.81 -4.36
N TYR A 184 -0.01 6.54 -4.01
CA TYR A 184 -0.21 6.03 -2.66
C TYR A 184 0.59 6.80 -1.61
N SER A 185 1.87 7.10 -1.89
CA SER A 185 2.72 7.94 -1.03
C SER A 185 2.14 9.35 -0.83
N ALA A 186 1.71 10.02 -1.91
CA ALA A 186 1.11 11.35 -1.84
C ALA A 186 -0.23 11.34 -1.08
N THR A 187 -1.08 10.33 -1.34
CA THR A 187 -2.36 10.17 -0.64
C THR A 187 -2.17 9.86 0.85
N LEU A 188 -1.17 9.07 1.24
CA LEU A 188 -0.84 8.84 2.65
C LEU A 188 -0.40 10.12 3.36
N ASN A 189 0.47 10.92 2.73
CA ASN A 189 0.88 12.21 3.29
C ASN A 189 -0.34 13.09 3.59
N GLU A 190 -1.28 13.17 2.64
CA GLU A 190 -2.48 13.96 2.82
C GLU A 190 -3.42 13.36 3.87
N PHE A 191 -3.57 12.03 3.90
CA PHE A 191 -4.37 11.33 4.90
C PHE A 191 -3.87 11.61 6.31
N PHE A 192 -2.58 11.41 6.57
CA PHE A 192 -1.99 11.66 7.87
C PHE A 192 -2.05 13.15 8.22
N THR A 193 -1.78 14.05 7.28
CA THR A 193 -1.91 15.50 7.49
C THR A 193 -3.36 15.87 7.87
N TYR A 194 -4.35 15.33 7.16
CA TYR A 194 -5.76 15.66 7.38
C TYR A 194 -6.25 15.18 8.75
N ALA A 195 -5.89 13.95 9.12
CA ALA A 195 -6.27 13.33 10.39
C ALA A 195 -5.57 13.99 11.60
N THR A 196 -4.25 14.17 11.54
CA THR A 196 -3.46 14.74 12.65
C THR A 196 -3.80 16.20 12.92
N LYS A 197 -4.01 17.03 11.90
CA LYS A 197 -4.47 18.43 12.06
C LYS A 197 -5.82 18.56 12.77
N ARG A 198 -6.60 17.47 12.81
CA ARG A 198 -7.91 17.39 13.48
C ARG A 198 -7.86 16.54 14.75
N ASN A 199 -6.66 16.28 15.27
CA ASN A 199 -6.40 15.55 16.52
C ASN A 199 -6.92 14.10 16.54
N SER A 200 -7.07 13.47 15.37
CA SER A 200 -7.32 12.02 15.30
C SER A 200 -6.00 11.25 15.37
N ILE A 201 -5.96 10.21 16.20
CA ILE A 201 -4.83 9.29 16.29
C ILE A 201 -4.99 8.23 15.19
N VAL A 202 -4.00 8.10 14.32
CA VAL A 202 -4.00 7.07 13.28
C VAL A 202 -3.14 5.89 13.75
N ILE A 203 -3.64 4.67 13.61
CA ILE A 203 -2.91 3.42 13.81
C ILE A 203 -2.83 2.70 12.46
N PRO A 204 -1.74 2.93 11.70
CA PRO A 204 -1.52 2.21 10.46
C PRO A 204 -1.16 0.75 10.71
N ILE A 205 -1.59 -0.13 9.82
CA ILE A 205 -1.29 -1.57 9.84
C ILE A 205 -0.81 -1.99 8.46
N THR A 206 0.35 -2.64 8.40
CA THR A 206 0.85 -3.23 7.15
C THR A 206 0.00 -4.42 6.74
N SER A 207 -0.25 -4.62 5.44
CA SER A 207 -0.98 -5.80 4.99
C SER A 207 -0.09 -7.04 4.98
N PRO A 208 -0.61 -8.22 5.36
CA PRO A 208 0.18 -9.44 5.43
C PRO A 208 0.49 -9.99 4.03
N ILE A 209 1.72 -10.48 3.83
CA ILE A 209 2.17 -11.04 2.55
C ILE A 209 2.36 -12.55 2.69
N HIS A 210 1.85 -13.32 1.72
CA HIS A 210 2.11 -14.77 1.65
C HIS A 210 3.52 -15.04 1.08
N HIS A 211 4.55 -14.89 1.92
CA HIS A 211 5.98 -14.99 1.56
C HIS A 211 6.37 -16.32 0.90
N LYS A 212 5.66 -17.41 1.25
CA LYS A 212 5.95 -18.76 0.73
C LYS A 212 5.28 -19.06 -0.62
N LEU A 213 4.50 -18.13 -1.16
CA LEU A 213 3.87 -18.29 -2.47
C LEU A 213 4.91 -17.94 -3.53
N LYS A 214 5.20 -18.89 -4.42
CA LYS A 214 6.14 -18.68 -5.53
C LYS A 214 5.70 -17.47 -6.37
N PRO A 215 6.63 -16.62 -6.84
CA PRO A 215 6.32 -15.57 -7.80
C PRO A 215 5.64 -16.12 -9.05
N LYS A 216 4.66 -15.39 -9.59
CA LYS A 216 3.94 -15.80 -10.81
C LYS A 216 4.79 -15.57 -12.05
N LYS A 217 5.47 -14.42 -12.12
CA LYS A 217 6.31 -14.06 -13.27
C LYS A 217 7.46 -13.14 -12.87
N SER A 218 8.69 -13.49 -13.24
CA SER A 218 9.81 -12.54 -13.19
C SER A 218 9.71 -11.55 -14.35
N CYS A 219 10.13 -10.31 -14.14
CA CYS A 219 10.12 -9.27 -15.18
C CYS A 219 11.11 -9.55 -16.34
N TYR A 220 10.84 -8.99 -17.52
CA TYR A 220 11.57 -9.23 -18.75
C TYR A 220 13.01 -8.75 -18.63
N GLY A 221 13.95 -9.56 -19.13
CA GLY A 221 15.38 -9.25 -19.06
C GLY A 221 15.99 -9.26 -17.66
N SER A 222 15.26 -9.69 -16.63
CA SER A 222 15.79 -9.72 -15.26
C SER A 222 16.76 -10.89 -14.99
N LEU A 223 16.78 -11.90 -15.87
CA LEU A 223 17.71 -13.04 -15.79
C LEU A 223 18.74 -12.98 -16.92
N ALA A 224 20.02 -12.88 -16.54
CA ALA A 224 21.12 -12.90 -17.49
C ALA A 224 21.30 -14.30 -18.11
N PRO A 225 21.45 -14.44 -19.45
CA PRO A 225 21.50 -15.73 -20.14
C PRO A 225 22.59 -16.69 -19.63
N ASP A 226 23.74 -16.13 -19.25
CA ASP A 226 24.90 -16.85 -18.71
C ASP A 226 24.65 -17.44 -17.31
N THR A 227 23.68 -16.91 -16.58
CA THR A 227 23.31 -17.40 -15.23
C THR A 227 22.24 -18.50 -15.22
N GLN A 228 21.67 -18.85 -16.37
CA GLN A 228 20.60 -19.85 -16.46
C GLN A 228 21.03 -21.21 -15.92
N ASN A 229 22.25 -21.65 -16.25
CA ASN A 229 22.79 -22.93 -15.76
C ASN A 229 22.95 -22.93 -14.24
N ASN A 230 23.48 -21.84 -13.67
CA ASN A 230 23.61 -21.67 -12.22
C ASN A 230 22.24 -21.67 -11.53
N PHE A 231 21.23 -21.04 -12.13
CA PHE A 231 19.87 -21.06 -11.62
C PHE A 231 19.27 -22.48 -11.58
N GLN A 232 19.41 -23.26 -12.67
CA GLN A 232 18.95 -24.65 -12.70
C GLN A 232 19.73 -25.54 -11.73
N GLN A 233 21.04 -25.32 -11.59
CA GLN A 233 21.88 -26.03 -10.64
C GLN A 233 21.46 -25.74 -9.18
N ALA A 234 21.16 -24.49 -8.84
CA ALA A 234 20.66 -24.14 -7.52
C ALA A 234 19.32 -24.84 -7.21
N ILE A 235 18.41 -24.93 -8.18
CA ILE A 235 17.15 -25.70 -8.04
C ILE A 235 17.43 -27.18 -7.79
N LYS A 236 18.35 -27.77 -8.55
CA LYS A 236 18.74 -29.18 -8.36
C LYS A 236 19.28 -29.43 -6.95
N LEU A 237 20.20 -28.60 -6.47
CA LEU A 237 20.78 -28.70 -5.13
C LEU A 237 19.72 -28.54 -4.01
N ILE A 238 18.74 -27.65 -4.20
CA ILE A 238 17.60 -27.52 -3.29
C ILE A 238 16.78 -28.81 -3.22
N ASN A 239 16.50 -29.44 -4.38
CA ASN A 239 15.76 -30.71 -4.44
C ASN A 239 16.54 -31.86 -3.77
N GLU A 240 17.87 -31.84 -3.89
CA GLU A 240 18.80 -32.77 -3.23
C GLU A 240 19.01 -32.45 -1.73
N ARG A 241 18.41 -31.36 -1.22
CA ARG A 241 18.56 -30.84 0.15
C ARG A 241 19.98 -30.37 0.50
N ASP A 242 20.84 -30.13 -0.49
CA ASP A 242 22.15 -29.49 -0.28
C ASP A 242 22.02 -27.96 -0.26
N PHE A 243 21.46 -27.45 0.84
CA PHE A 243 21.21 -26.02 1.01
C PHE A 243 22.49 -25.18 1.13
N LYS A 244 23.61 -25.77 1.57
CA LYS A 244 24.88 -25.03 1.72
C LYS A 244 25.50 -24.76 0.35
N SER A 245 25.57 -25.77 -0.52
CA SER A 245 26.04 -25.57 -1.89
C SER A 245 25.08 -24.69 -2.68
N ALA A 246 23.76 -24.90 -2.53
CA ALA A 246 22.75 -24.04 -3.15
C ALA A 246 22.90 -22.57 -2.74
N PHE A 247 23.21 -22.29 -1.46
CA PHE A 247 23.43 -20.93 -0.97
C PHE A 247 24.61 -20.23 -1.65
N ASN A 248 25.72 -20.95 -1.88
CA ASN A 248 26.88 -20.38 -2.54
C ASN A 248 26.59 -19.93 -3.98
N ILE A 249 25.70 -20.64 -4.68
CA ILE A 249 25.25 -20.24 -6.02
C ILE A 249 24.21 -19.11 -5.92
N ALA A 250 23.23 -19.25 -5.02
CA ALA A 250 22.10 -18.33 -4.91
C ALA A 250 22.53 -16.91 -4.51
N LYS A 251 23.54 -16.75 -3.65
CA LYS A 251 24.05 -15.42 -3.26
C LYS A 251 24.60 -14.66 -4.49
N ASP A 252 25.29 -15.34 -5.40
CA ASP A 252 25.86 -14.74 -6.61
C ASP A 252 24.75 -14.45 -7.62
N LEU A 253 23.78 -15.36 -7.75
CA LEU A 253 22.60 -15.16 -8.59
C LEU A 253 21.81 -13.91 -8.18
N VAL A 254 21.64 -13.64 -6.88
CA VAL A 254 20.93 -12.44 -6.39
C VAL A 254 21.70 -11.16 -6.70
N LEU A 255 23.04 -11.20 -6.70
CA LEU A 255 23.86 -10.03 -7.04
C LEU A 255 23.82 -9.72 -8.53
N ILE A 256 23.89 -10.75 -9.38
CA ILE A 256 23.86 -10.60 -10.85
C ILE A 256 22.44 -10.28 -11.34
N ASN A 257 21.45 -10.99 -10.82
CA ASN A 257 20.04 -10.90 -11.22
C ASN A 257 19.21 -10.23 -10.14
N SER A 258 19.59 -9.01 -9.77
CA SER A 258 19.04 -8.29 -8.63
C SER A 258 17.55 -7.96 -8.75
N SER A 259 16.98 -7.99 -9.95
CA SER A 259 15.56 -7.79 -10.23
C SER A 259 14.81 -9.07 -10.60
N HIS A 260 15.42 -10.26 -10.48
CA HIS A 260 14.76 -11.53 -10.84
C HIS A 260 14.00 -12.13 -9.66
N ALA A 261 12.67 -12.09 -9.71
CA ALA A 261 11.79 -12.57 -8.63
C ALA A 261 12.08 -14.00 -8.18
N ALA A 262 12.21 -14.94 -9.13
CA ALA A 262 12.41 -16.34 -8.79
C ALA A 262 13.78 -16.60 -8.14
N THR A 263 14.83 -15.83 -8.48
CA THR A 263 16.15 -15.92 -7.84
C THR A 263 16.05 -15.52 -6.37
N HIS A 264 15.38 -14.41 -6.08
CA HIS A 264 15.11 -13.99 -4.71
C HIS A 264 14.26 -15.01 -3.94
N PHE A 265 13.28 -15.63 -4.59
CA PHE A 265 12.46 -16.66 -3.96
C PHE A 265 13.28 -17.90 -3.57
N LEU A 266 14.15 -18.39 -4.47
CA LEU A 266 15.07 -19.49 -4.16
C LEU A 266 16.01 -19.14 -3.00
N ASN A 267 16.59 -17.95 -3.04
CA ASN A 267 17.45 -17.47 -1.96
C ASN A 267 16.68 -17.39 -0.62
N GLY A 268 15.42 -16.97 -0.64
CA GLY A 268 14.53 -16.98 0.53
C GLY A 268 14.35 -18.38 1.12
N LEU A 269 14.02 -19.36 0.27
CA LEU A 269 13.87 -20.76 0.69
C LEU A 269 15.16 -21.33 1.30
N ILE A 270 16.30 -21.08 0.66
CA ILE A 270 17.61 -21.54 1.16
C ILE A 270 17.91 -20.92 2.52
N ASN A 271 17.78 -19.60 2.66
CA ASN A 271 18.05 -18.91 3.93
C ASN A 271 17.10 -19.37 5.05
N GLU A 272 15.83 -19.64 4.75
CA GLU A 272 14.88 -20.20 5.73
C GLU A 272 15.36 -21.57 6.23
N ARG A 273 15.81 -22.45 5.31
CA ARG A 273 16.34 -23.78 5.65
C ARG A 273 17.66 -23.75 6.41
N LEU A 274 18.45 -22.69 6.21
CA LEU A 274 19.68 -22.42 6.96
C LEU A 274 19.44 -21.63 8.26
N ASN A 275 18.18 -21.43 8.67
CA ASN A 275 17.79 -20.66 9.85
C ASN A 275 18.20 -19.18 9.83
N ASN A 276 18.51 -18.63 8.65
CA ASN A 276 18.78 -17.20 8.45
C ASN A 276 17.48 -16.45 8.13
N TYR A 277 16.55 -16.41 9.09
CA TYR A 277 15.19 -15.92 8.88
C TYR A 277 15.12 -14.44 8.48
N ARG A 278 16.08 -13.61 8.91
CA ARG A 278 16.12 -12.20 8.53
C ARG A 278 16.46 -12.03 7.04
N ALA A 279 17.45 -12.77 6.54
CA ALA A 279 17.80 -12.74 5.13
C ALA A 279 16.72 -13.41 4.26
N ALA A 280 16.10 -14.46 4.78
CA ALA A 280 14.97 -15.13 4.13
C ALA A 280 13.81 -14.16 3.93
N TYR A 281 13.36 -13.47 4.99
CA TYR A 281 12.31 -12.46 4.91
C TYR A 281 12.59 -11.38 3.86
N ARG A 282 13.80 -10.80 3.86
CA ARG A 282 14.20 -9.79 2.87
C ARG A 282 14.17 -10.33 1.44
N SER A 283 14.63 -11.58 1.25
CA SER A 283 14.61 -12.21 -0.07
C SER A 283 13.19 -12.51 -0.53
N PHE A 284 12.29 -12.94 0.35
CA PHE A 284 10.87 -13.12 0.01
C PHE A 284 10.17 -11.80 -0.35
N LEU A 285 10.47 -10.71 0.39
CA LEU A 285 9.98 -9.38 0.05
C LEU A 285 10.45 -8.97 -1.35
N ASN A 286 11.74 -9.12 -1.67
CA ASN A 286 12.26 -8.81 -3.00
C ASN A 286 11.63 -9.70 -4.08
N ALA A 287 11.44 -10.99 -3.80
CA ALA A 287 10.77 -11.90 -4.72
C ALA A 287 9.38 -11.40 -5.10
N LYS A 288 8.61 -10.87 -4.13
CA LYS A 288 7.29 -10.29 -4.36
C LYS A 288 7.33 -8.90 -4.98
N ALA A 289 8.36 -8.11 -4.70
CA ALA A 289 8.55 -6.77 -5.28
C ALA A 289 8.88 -6.84 -6.78
N TYR A 290 9.58 -7.89 -7.21
CA TYR A 290 9.97 -8.11 -8.60
C TYR A 290 9.05 -9.06 -9.36
N ASP A 291 7.93 -9.48 -8.77
CA ASP A 291 6.93 -10.31 -9.42
C ASP A 291 6.05 -9.43 -10.33
N CYS A 292 6.32 -9.45 -11.63
CA CYS A 292 5.63 -8.69 -12.66
C CYS A 292 4.20 -9.21 -12.97
N ALA A 293 3.71 -10.15 -12.17
CA ALA A 293 2.32 -10.62 -12.20
C ALA A 293 1.76 -10.81 -10.78
N ASN A 294 2.21 -10.01 -9.81
CA ASN A 294 1.70 -10.06 -8.44
C ASN A 294 0.27 -9.50 -8.36
N ASP A 295 -0.66 -10.34 -7.94
CA ASP A 295 -2.08 -10.03 -7.70
C ASP A 295 -2.43 -9.92 -6.20
N GLY A 296 -1.46 -10.17 -5.32
CA GLY A 296 -1.57 -10.02 -3.88
C GLY A 296 -1.06 -8.67 -3.38
N VAL A 297 -0.68 -8.64 -2.10
CA VAL A 297 -0.07 -7.45 -1.48
C VAL A 297 1.30 -7.19 -2.10
N HIS A 298 1.51 -5.96 -2.57
CA HIS A 298 2.82 -5.52 -3.02
C HIS A 298 3.65 -4.97 -1.84
N PRO A 299 4.85 -5.51 -1.56
CA PRO A 299 5.65 -5.14 -0.38
C PRO A 299 6.04 -3.65 -0.35
N ILE A 300 6.18 -3.02 -1.51
CA ILE A 300 6.47 -1.57 -1.61
C ILE A 300 5.37 -0.71 -0.96
N PHE A 301 4.09 -1.11 -1.00
CA PHE A 301 3.04 -0.36 -0.27
C PHE A 301 3.26 -0.42 1.25
N ASN A 302 3.66 -1.57 1.79
CA ASN A 302 4.01 -1.69 3.20
C ASN A 302 5.20 -0.81 3.56
N GLU A 303 6.26 -0.78 2.74
CA GLU A 303 7.43 0.05 3.01
C GLU A 303 7.11 1.55 2.92
N ILE A 304 6.30 1.98 1.96
CA ILE A 304 5.82 3.37 1.88
C ILE A 304 4.98 3.71 3.12
N LEU A 305 4.10 2.81 3.57
CA LEU A 305 3.31 3.01 4.79
C LEU A 305 4.21 3.22 6.01
N LYS A 306 5.24 2.37 6.18
CA LYS A 306 6.20 2.46 7.30
C LYS A 306 6.99 3.76 7.27
N ASP A 307 7.50 4.14 6.09
CA ASP A 307 8.23 5.40 5.88
C ASP A 307 7.36 6.61 6.24
N LYS A 308 6.18 6.71 5.65
CA LYS A 308 5.25 7.82 5.92
C LYS A 308 4.79 7.86 7.36
N THR A 309 4.53 6.71 7.97
CA THR A 309 4.17 6.64 9.38
C THR A 309 5.28 7.23 10.26
N SER A 310 6.54 6.87 9.99
CA SER A 310 7.71 7.34 10.73
C SER A 310 7.92 8.85 10.55
N LEU A 311 7.78 9.37 9.33
CA LEU A 311 7.89 10.82 9.04
C LEU A 311 6.87 11.67 9.80
N PHE A 312 5.67 11.14 10.05
CA PHE A 312 4.63 11.82 10.83
C PHE A 312 4.71 11.54 12.34
N GLY A 313 5.73 10.82 12.81
CA GLY A 313 5.88 10.46 14.22
C GLY A 313 4.76 9.54 14.74
N LEU A 314 4.12 8.80 13.84
CA LEU A 314 3.05 7.87 14.18
C LEU A 314 3.64 6.49 14.51
N GLU A 315 2.89 5.67 15.23
CA GLU A 315 3.23 4.26 15.47
C GLU A 315 2.36 3.34 14.61
N TYR A 316 2.98 2.40 13.89
CA TYR A 316 2.27 1.35 13.14
C TYR A 316 2.37 -0.02 13.79
N ILE A 317 1.49 -0.93 13.36
CA ILE A 317 1.58 -2.37 13.65
C ILE A 317 2.15 -3.07 12.41
N ASP A 318 3.34 -3.68 12.54
CA ASP A 318 3.95 -4.50 11.49
C ASP A 318 3.33 -5.90 11.46
N TYR A 319 2.08 -5.96 11.01
CA TYR A 319 1.33 -7.20 10.92
C TYR A 319 1.92 -8.15 9.86
N ASP A 320 2.58 -7.64 8.80
CA ASP A 320 3.29 -8.50 7.85
C ASP A 320 4.44 -9.25 8.51
N ARG A 321 5.27 -8.54 9.28
CA ARG A 321 6.37 -9.17 10.01
C ARG A 321 5.86 -10.19 11.03
N PHE A 322 4.79 -9.85 11.76
CA PHE A 322 4.14 -10.77 12.68
C PHE A 322 3.69 -12.05 11.98
N ILE A 323 2.97 -11.94 10.85
CA ILE A 323 2.52 -13.09 10.06
C ILE A 323 3.69 -13.92 9.54
N TYR A 324 4.76 -13.29 9.05
CA TYR A 324 5.97 -14.00 8.63
C TYR A 324 6.55 -14.84 9.77
N ASP A 325 6.75 -14.24 10.94
CA ASP A 325 7.32 -14.95 12.10
C ASP A 325 6.43 -16.12 12.55
N GLN A 326 5.09 -15.98 12.45
CA GLN A 326 4.17 -17.09 12.71
C GLN A 326 4.26 -18.21 11.65
N SER A 327 4.55 -17.86 10.40
CA SER A 327 4.65 -18.81 9.28
C SER A 327 5.88 -19.72 9.32
N LEU A 328 6.87 -19.39 10.16
CA LEU A 328 8.03 -20.23 10.40
C LEU A 328 7.65 -21.54 11.11
N LYS A 329 6.57 -21.53 11.89
CA LYS A 329 6.14 -22.67 12.73
C LYS A 329 4.74 -23.19 12.42
N ASN A 330 3.89 -22.37 11.83
CA ASN A 330 2.48 -22.68 11.62
C ASN A 330 2.10 -22.54 10.14
N ASN A 331 1.05 -23.24 9.72
CA ASN A 331 0.32 -22.82 8.53
C ASN A 331 -0.49 -21.58 8.90
N VAL A 332 -0.27 -20.46 8.19
CA VAL A 332 -0.84 -19.15 8.57
C VAL A 332 -2.00 -18.75 7.68
N PHE A 333 -2.00 -19.16 6.42
CA PHE A 333 -2.95 -18.70 5.42
C PHE A 333 -4.02 -19.74 5.13
N LEU A 334 -5.23 -19.26 4.82
CA LEU A 334 -6.36 -20.08 4.35
C LEU A 334 -6.27 -20.31 2.84
N ASP A 335 -5.86 -19.27 2.12
CA ASP A 335 -5.68 -19.22 0.68
C ASP A 335 -4.44 -18.39 0.30
N GLU A 336 -4.28 -18.01 -0.97
CA GLU A 336 -3.12 -17.23 -1.43
C GLU A 336 -3.04 -15.82 -0.81
N THR A 337 -4.13 -15.31 -0.23
CA THR A 337 -4.28 -13.90 0.20
C THR A 337 -4.53 -13.76 1.70
N TYR A 338 -5.49 -14.51 2.27
CA TYR A 338 -6.00 -14.27 3.62
C TYR A 338 -5.33 -15.15 4.68
N PRO A 339 -4.78 -14.55 5.75
CA PRO A 339 -4.45 -15.28 6.97
C PRO A 339 -5.69 -15.91 7.60
N GLN A 340 -5.49 -16.97 8.38
CA GLN A 340 -6.53 -17.56 9.22
C GLN A 340 -7.05 -16.57 10.27
N ASP A 341 -8.30 -16.78 10.67
CA ASP A 341 -9.03 -15.91 11.60
C ASP A 341 -8.34 -15.73 12.94
N LEU A 342 -7.65 -16.77 13.43
CA LEU A 342 -6.84 -16.71 14.64
C LEU A 342 -5.81 -15.56 14.59
N PHE A 343 -5.23 -15.27 13.43
CA PHE A 343 -4.23 -14.20 13.32
C PHE A 343 -4.87 -12.81 13.32
N PHE A 344 -6.08 -12.65 12.79
CA PHE A 344 -6.86 -11.42 12.96
C PHE A 344 -7.31 -11.21 14.41
N GLN A 345 -7.64 -12.29 15.14
CA GLN A 345 -7.92 -12.22 16.57
C GLN A 345 -6.70 -11.75 17.38
N ARG A 346 -5.49 -12.22 17.01
CA ARG A 346 -4.23 -11.76 17.61
C ARG A 346 -3.91 -10.31 17.23
N LEU A 347 -4.22 -9.88 16.01
CA LEU A 347 -4.13 -8.47 15.62
C LEU A 347 -5.06 -7.60 16.48
N ASN A 348 -6.27 -8.08 16.79
CA ASN A 348 -7.16 -7.42 17.73
C ASN A 348 -6.57 -7.31 19.14
N ASP A 349 -5.82 -8.31 19.62
CA ASP A 349 -5.11 -8.20 20.91
C ASP A 349 -4.06 -7.10 20.88
N MET A 350 -3.26 -7.04 19.80
CA MET A 350 -2.27 -5.98 19.60
C MET A 350 -2.93 -4.59 19.55
N LEU A 351 -4.05 -4.47 18.82
CA LEU A 351 -4.83 -3.24 18.74
C LEU A 351 -5.45 -2.85 20.07
N ALA A 352 -6.03 -3.79 20.81
CA ALA A 352 -6.62 -3.52 22.11
C ALA A 352 -5.59 -2.97 23.08
N ASN A 353 -4.42 -3.61 23.18
CA ASN A 353 -3.32 -3.15 24.02
C ASN A 353 -2.84 -1.75 23.61
N LYS A 354 -2.68 -1.52 22.30
CA LYS A 354 -2.25 -0.21 21.78
C LYS A 354 -3.27 0.89 22.09
N ILE A 355 -4.56 0.62 21.90
CA ILE A 355 -5.63 1.57 22.17
C ILE A 355 -5.75 1.85 23.67
N LYS A 356 -5.68 0.84 24.54
CA LYS A 356 -5.66 1.04 26.00
C LYS A 356 -4.52 1.94 26.43
N ASN A 357 -3.30 1.69 25.93
CA ASN A 357 -2.15 2.52 26.22
C ASN A 357 -2.34 3.98 25.76
N LEU A 358 -2.89 4.19 24.56
CA LEU A 358 -3.18 5.53 24.02
C LEU A 358 -4.24 6.28 24.85
N LEU A 359 -5.24 5.55 25.36
CA LEU A 359 -6.33 6.09 26.17
C LEU A 359 -6.03 6.11 27.68
N LYS A 360 -4.88 5.57 28.11
CA LYS A 360 -4.47 5.42 29.52
C LYS A 360 -5.49 4.65 30.36
N LEU A 361 -5.94 3.51 29.85
CA LEU A 361 -6.93 2.63 30.47
C LEU A 361 -6.31 1.45 31.19
#